data_AF-A0A2H0BIV9-F1
#
_entry.id   AF-A0A2H0BIV9-F1
#
_cell.length_a   1.000
_cell.length_b   1.000
_cell.length_c   1.000
_cell.angle_alpha   90.00
_cell.angle_beta   90.00
_cell.angle_gamma   90.00
#
_symmetry.space_group_name_H-M   'P 1'
#
loop_
_entity.id
_entity.type
_entity.pdbx_description
1 polymer ?
#
loop_
_entity_poly.entity_id
_entity_poly.type
_entity_poly.pdbx_seq_one_letter_code
_entity_poly.pdbx_strand_id
1 'polypeptide(L)' 'MGGLNSEQAKGLSNFFFDVAKGLVLGGIGFYVISPFQIKYITVISSGMLAYGCIKMALTLLEGVRE' A
#
# COMPACT_ATOMS: atom_id res chain seq x y z
N MET A 1 -14.18 -0.60 -24.29
CA MET A 1 -13.55 -0.26 -23.00
C MET A 1 -13.10 -1.57 -22.38
N GLY A 2 -11.79 -1.86 -22.40
CA GLY A 2 -11.26 -3.08 -21.78
C GLY A 2 -11.21 -2.90 -20.27
N GLY A 3 -12.24 -3.38 -19.58
CA GLY A 3 -12.19 -3.53 -18.12
C GLY A 3 -11.18 -4.60 -17.73
N LEU A 4 -10.55 -4.45 -16.57
CA LEU A 4 -9.72 -5.51 -16.00
C LEU A 4 -10.62 -6.72 -15.73
N ASN A 5 -10.19 -7.91 -16.16
CA ASN A 5 -10.88 -9.13 -15.76
C ASN A 5 -10.64 -9.43 -14.27
N SER A 6 -11.42 -10.34 -13.70
CA SER A 6 -11.37 -10.65 -12.27
C SER A 6 -10.00 -11.16 -11.80
N GLU A 7 -9.26 -11.86 -12.65
CA GLU A 7 -7.90 -12.33 -12.34
C GLU A 7 -6.89 -11.18 -12.34
N GLN A 8 -6.96 -10.28 -13.31
CA GLN A 8 -6.09 -9.11 -13.40
C GLN A 8 -6.29 -8.17 -12.21
N ALA A 9 -7.53 -7.92 -11.83
CA ALA A 9 -7.84 -7.06 -10.70
C ALA A 9 -7.44 -7.68 -9.35
N LYS A 10 -7.60 -9.01 -9.19
CA LYS A 10 -7.04 -9.74 -8.03
C LYS A 10 -5.51 -9.67 -7.99
N GLY A 11 -4.85 -9.87 -9.13
CA GLY A 11 -3.39 -9.77 -9.23
C GLY A 11 -2.89 -8.37 -8.87
N LEU A 12 -3.55 -7.34 -9.38
CA LEU A 12 -3.21 -5.94 -9.09
C LEU A 12 -3.50 -5.57 -7.62
N SER A 13 -4.60 -6.08 -7.05
CA SER A 13 -4.91 -5.90 -5.63
C SER A 13 -3.85 -6.54 -4.72
N ASN A 14 -3.44 -7.78 -5.01
CA ASN A 14 -2.36 -8.45 -4.28
C ASN A 14 -1.04 -7.68 -4.37
N PHE A 15 -0.71 -7.17 -5.56
CA PHE A 15 0.46 -6.30 -5.74
C PHE A 15 0.40 -5.06 -4.84
N PHE A 16 -0.73 -4.36 -4.79
CA PHE A 16 -0.89 -3.20 -3.90
C PHE A 16 -0.78 -3.59 -2.41
N PHE A 17 -1.30 -4.74 -1.99
CA PHE A 17 -1.11 -5.23 -0.62
C PHE A 17 0.35 -5.53 -0.30
N ASP A 18 1.10 -6.11 -1.24
CA ASP A 18 2.51 -6.41 -1.03
C ASP A 18 3.36 -5.12 -0.98
N VAL A 19 3.04 -4.14 -1.81
CA VAL A 19 3.64 -2.79 -1.71
C VAL A 19 3.31 -2.15 -0.36
N ALA A 20 2.08 -2.26 0.14
CA ALA A 20 1.69 -1.73 1.44
C ALA A 20 2.50 -2.37 2.59
N LYS A 21 2.68 -3.70 2.57
CA LYS A 21 3.56 -4.40 3.52
C LYS A 21 5.00 -3.90 3.44
N GLY A 22 5.53 -3.76 2.21
CA GLY A 22 6.88 -3.24 1.97
C GLY A 22 7.07 -1.83 2.52
N LEU A 23 6.08 -0.95 2.35
CA LEU A 23 6.09 0.41 2.88
C LEU A 23 6.07 0.44 4.41
N VAL A 24 5.29 -0.43 5.05
CA VAL A 24 5.25 -0.53 6.52
C VAL A 24 6.58 -1.06 7.06
N LEU A 25 7.08 -2.16 6.51
CA LEU A 25 8.35 -2.75 6.95
C LEU A 25 9.54 -1.83 6.67
N GLY A 26 9.58 -1.22 5.49
CA GLY A 26 10.59 -0.23 5.13
C GLY A 26 10.51 1.02 6.00
N GLY A 27 9.30 1.49 6.32
CA GLY A 27 9.06 2.60 7.24
C GLY A 27 9.57 2.30 8.66
N ILE A 28 9.31 1.09 9.17
CA ILE A 28 9.84 0.63 10.47
C ILE A 28 11.37 0.55 10.44
N GLY A 29 11.94 -0.06 9.40
CA GLY A 29 13.39 -0.15 9.25
C GLY A 29 14.06 1.23 9.20
N PHE A 30 13.48 2.16 8.44
CA PHE A 30 13.97 3.53 8.33
C PHE A 30 13.79 4.29 9.65
N TYR A 31 12.69 4.09 10.38
CA TYR A 31 12.44 4.70 11.70
C TYR A 31 13.52 4.31 12.72
N VAL A 32 13.99 3.07 12.71
CA VAL A 32 15.02 2.57 13.64
C VAL A 32 16.35 3.28 13.44
N ILE A 33 16.75 3.49 12.18
CA ILE A 33 18.05 4.11 11.83
C ILE A 33 18.02 5.63 11.76
N SER A 34 16.83 6.24 11.78
CA SER A 34 16.66 7.66 11.52
C SER A 34 16.88 8.55 12.76
N PRO A 35 17.47 9.76 12.58
CA PRO A 35 17.52 10.79 13.61
C PRO A 35 16.13 11.20 14.11
N PHE A 36 16.03 11.62 15.37
CA PHE A 36 14.76 11.88 16.07
C PHE A 36 13.86 12.90 15.35
N GLN A 37 14.45 13.90 14.66
CA GLN A 37 13.68 14.94 13.97
C GLN A 37 12.85 14.40 12.79
N ILE A 38 13.31 13.35 12.11
CA ILE A 38 12.63 12.82 10.91
C ILE A 38 11.76 11.60 11.21
N LYS A 39 11.85 11.03 12.42
CA LYS A 39 11.10 9.83 12.83
C LYS A 39 9.58 9.96 12.64
N TYR A 40 9.01 11.08 13.08
CA TYR A 40 7.58 11.33 12.93
C TYR A 40 7.17 11.45 11.46
N ILE A 41 8.00 12.10 10.64
CA ILE A 41 7.77 12.26 9.20
C ILE A 41 7.76 10.89 8.53
N THR A 42 8.72 10.00 8.86
CA THR A 42 8.79 8.64 8.34
C THR A 42 7.56 7.81 8.69
N VAL A 43 7.09 7.87 9.94
CA VAL A 43 5.90 7.12 10.37
C VAL A 43 4.65 7.61 9.66
N ILE A 44 4.47 8.93 9.57
CA ILE A 44 3.30 9.53 8.91
C ILE A 44 3.32 9.23 7.41
N SER A 45 4.45 9.45 6.73
CA SER A 45 4.54 9.25 5.27
C SER A 45 4.37 7.78 4.88
N SER A 46 5.03 6.86 5.58
CA SER A 46 4.86 5.42 5.33
C SER A 46 3.43 4.95 5.60
N GLY A 47 2.80 5.43 6.68
CA GLY A 47 1.41 5.13 7.00
C GLY A 47 0.43 5.63 5.93
N MET A 48 0.57 6.88 5.48
CA MET A 48 -0.30 7.44 4.43
C MET A 48 -0.15 6.71 3.10
N LEU A 49 1.09 6.37 2.71
CA LEU A 49 1.34 5.63 1.47
C LEU A 49 0.78 4.20 1.56
N ALA A 50 1.00 3.50 2.67
CA ALA A 50 0.46 2.16 2.89
C ALA A 50 -1.07 2.15 2.88
N TYR A 51 -1.70 3.14 3.52
CA TYR A 51 -3.16 3.32 3.48
C TYR A 51 -3.66 3.54 2.04
N GLY A 52 -2.97 4.37 1.26
CA GLY A 52 -3.28 4.59 -0.16
C GLY A 52 -3.25 3.28 -0.96
N CYS A 53 -2.21 2.46 -0.78
CA CYS A 53 -2.10 1.15 -1.43
C CYS A 53 -3.24 0.21 -1.02
N ILE A 54 -3.56 0.12 0.27
CA ILE A 54 -4.67 -0.71 0.77
C ILE A 54 -5.99 -0.26 0.17
N LYS A 55 -6.25 1.05 0.11
CA LYS A 55 -7.48 1.58 -0.48
C LYS A 55 -7.60 1.19 -1.95
N MET A 56 -6.54 1.36 -2.74
CA MET A 56 -6.53 0.96 -4.15
C MET A 56 -6.76 -0.54 -4.31
N ALA A 57 -6.13 -1.36 -3.46
CA ALA A 57 -6.32 -2.81 -3.45
C ALA A 57 -7.78 -3.20 -3.19
N LEU A 58 -8.44 -2.54 -2.23
CA LEU A 58 -9.83 -2.78 -1.89
C LEU A 58 -10.78 -2.32 -3.00
N THR A 59 -10.58 -1.12 -3.55
CA THR A 59 -11.41 -0.61 -4.67
C THR A 59 -11.35 -1.52 -5.89
N LEU A 60 -10.18 -2.10 -6.19
CA LEU A 60 -10.04 -3.08 -7.27
C LEU A 60 -10.81 -4.38 -7.01
N LEU A 61 -10.91 -4.82 -5.75
CA LEU A 61 -11.67 -6.01 -5.39
C LEU A 61 -13.18 -5.74 -5.35
N GLU A 62 -13.59 -4.56 -4.90
CA GLU A 62 -14.98 -4.11 -4.93
C GLU A 62 -15.51 -4.04 -6.36
N GLY A 63 -14.76 -3.42 -7.28
CA GLY A 63 -15.15 -3.31 -8.69
C GLY A 63 -15.15 -4.63 -9.47
N VAL A 64 -14.68 -5.73 -8.88
CA VAL A 64 -14.78 -7.10 -9.44
C VAL A 64 -15.95 -7.87 -8.83
N ARG A 65 -16.43 -7.43 -7.66
CA ARG A 65 -17.52 -8.09 -6.93
C ARG A 65 -18.88 -7.66 -7.44
N GLU A 66 -18.99 -6.43 -7.95
CA GLU A 66 -20.15 -5.92 -8.71
C GLU A 66 -20.16 -6.46 -10.15
#